data_AF-A0A1I4HQV0-F1
#
_entry.id   AF-A0A1I4HQV0-F1
#
_cell.length_a   1.000
_cell.length_b   1.000
_cell.length_c   1.000
_cell.angle_alpha   90.00
_cell.angle_beta   90.00
_cell.angle_gamma   90.00
#
_symmetry.space_group_name_H-M   'P 1'
#
loop_
_entity.id
_entity.type
_entity.pdbx_description
1 polymer ?
#
loop_
_entity_poly.entity_id
_entity_poly.type
_entity_poly.pdbx_seq_one_letter_code
_entity_poly.pdbx_strand_id
1 'polypeptide(L)' 'MAMKALESSDAPYWGAVEWLYVGERSEADWENALQNTLIDNRVRYMCIYNWNDIKNNQNAISAIHMITKNEIVSS' A
#
# COMPACT_ATOMS: atom_id res chain seq x y z
N MET A 1 -15.72 1.73 -8.60
CA MET A 1 -15.37 2.71 -9.66
C MET A 1 -13.89 2.69 -9.99
N ALA A 2 -12.97 2.74 -9.00
CA ALA A 2 -11.52 2.64 -9.24
C ALA A 2 -11.08 1.33 -9.96
N MET A 3 -11.57 0.16 -9.51
CA MET A 3 -11.19 -1.12 -10.13
C MET A 3 -11.56 -1.23 -11.61
N LYS A 4 -12.76 -0.76 -11.99
CA LYS A 4 -13.18 -0.76 -13.40
C LYS A 4 -12.30 0.14 -14.28
N ALA A 5 -11.78 1.24 -13.74
CA ALA A 5 -10.84 2.11 -14.46
C ALA A 5 -9.49 1.42 -14.66
N LEU A 6 -9.01 0.70 -13.64
CA LEU A 6 -7.79 -0.12 -13.74
C LEU A 6 -7.96 -1.24 -14.78
N GLU A 7 -9.10 -1.93 -14.81
CA GLU A 7 -9.40 -2.99 -15.79
C GLU A 7 -9.38 -2.47 -17.23
N SER A 8 -9.87 -1.25 -17.47
CA SER A 8 -9.89 -0.64 -18.81
C SER A 8 -8.58 0.01 -19.25
N SER A 9 -7.59 0.07 -18.36
CA SER A 9 -6.34 0.75 -18.64
C SER A 9 -5.31 -0.16 -19.31
N ASP A 10 -4.65 0.38 -20.33
CA ASP A 10 -3.51 -0.20 -21.03
C ASP A 10 -2.15 0.22 -20.45
N ALA A 11 -2.14 1.03 -19.38
CA ALA A 11 -0.91 1.44 -18.73
C ALA A 11 -0.16 0.22 -18.15
N PRO A 12 1.15 0.09 -18.41
CA PRO A 12 1.93 -1.08 -17.99
C PRO A 12 2.15 -1.10 -16.47
N TYR A 13 2.15 0.06 -15.82
CA TYR A 13 2.37 0.23 -14.39
C TYR A 13 1.52 1.35 -13.81
N TRP A 14 1.24 1.24 -12.51
CA TRP A 14 0.42 2.15 -11.74
C TRP A 14 1.07 2.46 -10.39
N GLY A 15 0.63 3.56 -9.78
CA GLY A 15 0.94 3.91 -8.40
C GLY A 15 -0.30 4.41 -7.68
N ALA A 16 -0.48 4.00 -6.43
CA ALA A 16 -1.44 4.60 -5.53
C ALA A 16 -0.81 5.86 -4.92
N VAL A 17 -1.40 7.03 -5.14
CA VAL A 17 -0.89 8.32 -4.64
C VAL A 17 -1.84 8.94 -3.63
N GLU A 18 -1.30 9.74 -2.72
CA GLU A 18 -2.06 10.41 -1.66
C GLU A 18 -2.93 9.43 -0.85
N TRP A 19 -2.41 8.22 -0.66
CA TRP A 19 -3.15 7.15 -0.02
C TRP A 19 -3.05 7.28 1.49
N LEU A 20 -4.19 7.29 2.19
CA LEU A 20 -4.23 7.25 3.64
C LEU A 20 -5.27 6.22 4.07
N TYR A 21 -4.87 5.25 4.88
CA TYR A 21 -5.83 4.44 5.59
C TYR A 21 -6.50 5.28 6.68
N VAL A 22 -7.80 5.52 6.54
CA VAL A 22 -8.62 6.27 7.50
C VAL A 22 -9.36 5.27 8.39
N GLY A 23 -8.75 4.90 9.52
CA GLY A 23 -9.35 4.03 10.52
C GLY A 23 -8.44 3.72 11.71
N GLU A 24 -9.01 3.58 12.90
CA GLU A 24 -8.29 3.10 14.10
C GLU A 24 -8.45 1.59 14.22
N ARG A 25 -7.62 0.82 13.51
CA ARG A 25 -7.66 -0.63 13.63
C ARG A 25 -6.26 -1.22 13.54
N SER A 26 -6.15 -2.46 14.01
CA SER A 26 -4.92 -3.16 14.37
C SER A 26 -3.85 -3.19 13.27
N GLU A 27 -2.66 -3.70 13.58
CA GLU A 27 -1.63 -3.99 12.57
C GLU A 27 -2.19 -4.80 11.39
N ALA A 28 -3.06 -5.78 11.65
CA ALA A 28 -3.70 -6.60 10.62
C ALA A 28 -4.62 -5.78 9.69
N ASP A 29 -5.31 -4.77 10.20
CA ASP A 29 -6.16 -3.91 9.36
C ASP A 29 -5.32 -3.03 8.43
N TRP A 30 -4.19 -2.52 8.94
CA TRP A 30 -3.21 -1.83 8.12
C TRP A 30 -2.62 -2.74 7.05
N GLU A 31 -2.19 -3.95 7.43
CA GLU A 31 -1.66 -4.94 6.49
C GLU A 31 -2.66 -5.23 5.38
N ASN A 32 -3.92 -5.54 5.74
CA ASN A 32 -4.99 -5.80 4.79
C ASN A 32 -5.24 -4.61 3.86
N ALA A 33 -5.25 -3.38 4.38
CA ALA A 33 -5.45 -2.18 3.58
C ALA A 33 -4.31 -1.96 2.57
N LEU A 34 -3.06 -2.18 2.99
CA LEU A 34 -1.88 -2.08 2.13
C LEU A 34 -1.89 -3.18 1.05
N GLN A 35 -2.15 -4.44 1.43
CA GLN A 35 -2.23 -5.58 0.51
C GLN A 35 -3.35 -5.41 -0.52
N ASN A 36 -4.52 -4.95 -0.11
CA ASN A 36 -5.63 -4.67 -1.02
C ASN A 36 -5.31 -3.54 -2.01
N THR A 37 -4.49 -2.57 -1.60
CA THR A 37 -4.05 -1.48 -2.49
C THR A 37 -3.05 -1.98 -3.53
N LEU A 38 -2.22 -2.96 -3.16
CA LEU A 38 -1.20 -3.58 -4.02
C LEU A 38 -1.68 -4.86 -4.73
N ILE A 39 -2.99 -5.16 -4.68
CA ILE A 39 -3.53 -6.41 -5.21
C ILE A 39 -3.42 -6.53 -6.73
N ASP A 40 -3.48 -5.40 -7.45
CA ASP A 40 -3.20 -5.34 -8.88
C ASP A 40 -1.68 -5.33 -9.09
N ASN A 41 -1.17 -6.35 -9.78
CA ASN A 41 0.26 -6.55 -10.01
C ASN A 41 0.94 -5.43 -10.84
N ARG A 42 0.16 -4.54 -11.46
CA ARG A 42 0.66 -3.36 -12.15
C ARG A 42 0.91 -2.21 -11.18
N VAL A 43 0.33 -2.22 -9.97
CA VAL A 43 0.61 -1.22 -8.94
C VAL A 43 1.98 -1.50 -8.32
N ARG A 44 2.99 -0.70 -8.69
CA ARG A 44 4.39 -0.88 -8.24
C ARG A 44 4.77 0.04 -7.09
N TYR A 45 4.02 1.12 -6.91
CA TYR A 45 4.32 2.15 -5.94
C TYR A 45 3.07 2.54 -5.14
N MET A 46 3.29 2.88 -3.89
CA MET A 46 2.29 3.47 -3.04
C MET A 46 2.93 4.63 -2.29
N CYS A 47 2.38 5.83 -2.47
CA CYS A 47 2.72 7.01 -1.70
C CYS A 47 1.71 7.16 -0.58
N ILE A 48 2.15 6.91 0.66
CA ILE A 48 1.33 7.11 1.84
C ILE A 48 1.33 8.60 2.18
N TYR A 49 0.13 9.17 2.28
CA TYR A 49 -0.09 10.57 2.59
C TYR A 49 0.50 10.95 3.95
N ASN A 50 1.05 12.17 3.99
CA ASN A 50 1.62 12.86 5.15
C ASN A 50 2.32 11.96 6.18
N TRP A 51 3.61 11.70 5.95
CA TRP A 51 4.46 10.93 6.88
C TRP A 51 4.38 11.43 8.33
N ASN A 52 4.20 12.74 8.54
CA ASN A 52 4.12 13.29 9.90
C ASN A 52 2.95 12.76 10.72
N ASP A 53 1.86 12.34 10.08
CA ASP A 53 0.67 11.84 10.75
C ASP A 53 0.81 10.35 11.12
N ILE A 54 1.65 9.60 10.42
CA ILE A 54 1.76 8.14 10.56
C ILE A 54 3.05 7.68 11.26
N LYS A 55 4.10 8.50 11.33
CA LYS A 55 5.43 8.10 11.83
C LYS A 55 5.45 7.57 13.28
N ASN A 56 4.44 7.91 14.07
CA ASN A 56 4.28 7.47 15.46
C ASN A 56 3.22 6.37 15.63
N ASN A 57 2.57 5.92 14.55
CA ASN A 57 1.59 4.84 14.58
C ASN A 57 2.31 3.49 14.43
N GLN A 58 2.60 2.83 15.55
CA GLN A 58 3.36 1.58 15.54
C GLN A 58 2.68 0.46 14.72
N ASN A 59 1.35 0.39 14.72
CA ASN A 59 0.61 -0.59 13.92
C ASN A 59 0.82 -0.36 12.42
N ALA A 60 0.79 0.91 11.98
CA ALA A 60 1.07 1.27 10.59
C ALA A 60 2.51 0.95 10.20
N ILE A 61 3.48 1.31 11.05
CA ILE A 61 4.91 1.06 10.80
C ILE A 61 5.21 -0.44 10.71
N SER A 62 4.68 -1.24 11.65
CA SER A 62 4.83 -2.70 11.61
C SER A 62 4.24 -3.30 10.33
N ALA A 63 3.03 -2.91 9.95
CA ALA A 63 2.39 -3.39 8.73
C ALA A 63 3.16 -3.01 7.46
N ILE A 64 3.67 -1.77 7.37
CA ILE A 64 4.54 -1.32 6.26
C ILE A 64 5.80 -2.19 6.20
N HIS A 65 6.42 -2.50 7.34
CA HIS A 65 7.58 -3.38 7.38
C HIS A 65 7.25 -4.80 6.90
N MET A 66 6.09 -5.34 7.24
CA MET A 66 5.68 -6.69 6.81
C MET A 66 5.59 -6.81 5.29
N ILE A 67 5.03 -5.80 4.61
CA ILE A 67 4.85 -5.84 3.15
C ILE A 67 6.08 -5.38 2.35
N THR A 68 7.01 -4.66 2.99
CA THR A 68 8.28 -4.22 2.36
C THR A 68 9.42 -5.21 2.57
N LYS A 69 9.29 -6.12 3.54
CA LYS A 69 10.20 -7.24 3.76
C LYS A 69 9.86 -8.38 2.79
N ASN A 70 10.25 -8.26 1.53
CA ASN A 70 10.50 -9.44 0.71
C ASN A 70 11.81 -9.33 -0.07
N GLU A 71 12.56 -10.41 0.12
CA GLU A 71 13.89 -10.84 -0.31
C GLU A 71 14.67 -9.92 -1.25
N ILE A 72 15.85 -9.51 -0.77
CA ILE A 72 17.02 -9.36 -1.65
C ILE A 72 17.13 -10.69 -2.40
N VAL A 73 16.64 -10.74 -3.62
CA VAL A 73 16.97 -11.82 -4.56
C VAL A 73 18.47 -11.69 -4.78
N SER A 74 19.25 -12.53 -4.09
CA SER A 74 20.66 -12.73 -4.41
C SER A 74 20.73 -13.20 -5.85
N SER A 75 21.11 -12.28 -6.73
CA SER A 75 21.50 -12.53 -8.13
C SER A 75 22.76 -13.38 -8.22
#